data_AF-A0A4S2B1B9-F1
#
_entry.id   AF-A0A4S2B1B9-F1
#
_cell.length_a   1.000
_cell.length_b   1.000
_cell.length_c   1.000
_cell.angle_alpha   90.00
_cell.angle_beta   90.00
_cell.angle_gamma   90.00
#
_symmetry.space_group_name_H-M   'P 1'
#
loop_
_entity.id
_entity.type
_entity.pdbx_description
1 polymer ?
#
loop_
_entity_poly.entity_id
_entity_poly.type
_entity_poly.pdbx_seq_one_letter_code
_entity_poly.pdbx_strand_id
1 'polypeptide(L)'
;MNTASYTSTTTATGGVGKYPLSTETLDFIQSQIKLLECLAGIGGKNYILQTETCGVVVITQKNGTPEVLELMQKPAFSQSVKYVTVITETEDIKADDEKYLEARTYRRAQFTTAKGAESYDINSFANVSGKTLVAFPSNALLAEQIKNLPATVLEYLKDTLAQKLTSKPMKGVTKEQINGLRTACVLSCSDSVALFGATDYTLIVTEQGSKNVRQELIQGSNSRYVRTGDRTTWGAWEHQTETAMHLDVKIVGTTVYVRHGAIGEDCSLVLLRKKKRSAWRATGGPKAYSQNKGIRKKRAAKTQYVHFKGIRLSKGTPGKWYVPKCIGVADEAADRELVGKELPGLCASLFYVSGDGVFRIQGVRKKIVLKGTASTKGTQHSGYASIGLQIARLNNTGGKDSGGEIVRMRYRIRQYVTVYKSIAGGKKHPVAWGFKRSFSME
;
A
#
# COMPACT_ATOMS: atom_id res chain seq x y z
N MET A 1 -18.96 -26.39 21.17
CA MET A 1 -17.60 -25.83 21.03
C MET A 1 -17.39 -24.63 21.96
N ASN A 2 -16.18 -24.42 22.49
CA ASN A 2 -15.87 -23.26 23.34
C ASN A 2 -15.80 -22.00 22.49
N THR A 3 -16.68 -21.04 22.74
CA THR A 3 -16.68 -19.75 22.05
C THR A 3 -16.17 -18.70 23.02
N ALA A 4 -15.22 -17.88 22.59
CA ALA A 4 -14.79 -16.73 23.36
C ALA A 4 -15.51 -15.48 22.85
N SER A 5 -16.00 -14.65 23.79
CA SER A 5 -16.66 -13.39 23.44
C SER A 5 -15.60 -12.29 23.40
N TYR A 6 -15.19 -11.90 22.19
CA TYR A 6 -14.11 -10.93 21.97
C TYR A 6 -14.60 -9.49 21.77
N THR A 7 -15.93 -9.27 21.68
CA THR A 7 -16.53 -8.00 21.28
C THR A 7 -17.48 -7.39 22.32
N SER A 8 -17.87 -8.14 23.36
CA SER A 8 -18.88 -7.72 24.35
C SER A 8 -18.40 -7.82 25.80
N THR A 9 -17.11 -7.62 26.07
CA THR A 9 -16.59 -7.70 27.44
C THR A 9 -16.60 -6.34 28.12
N THR A 10 -17.73 -5.99 28.73
CA THR A 10 -17.80 -4.90 29.71
C THR A 10 -17.01 -5.29 30.96
N THR A 11 -16.02 -4.49 31.35
CA THR A 11 -15.39 -4.63 32.66
C THR A 11 -16.33 -4.10 33.75
N ALA A 12 -16.09 -4.47 35.02
CA ALA A 12 -16.88 -3.97 36.15
C ALA A 12 -16.86 -2.43 36.31
N THR A 13 -15.90 -1.76 35.67
CA THR A 13 -15.72 -0.30 35.64
C THR A 13 -16.20 0.35 34.34
N GLY A 14 -16.81 -0.40 33.42
CA GLY A 14 -17.33 0.12 32.14
C GLY A 14 -16.27 0.30 31.04
N GLY A 15 -15.07 -0.25 31.22
CA GLY A 15 -14.03 -0.32 30.20
C GLY A 15 -14.36 -1.36 29.12
N VAL A 16 -14.00 -1.06 27.88
CA VAL A 16 -14.06 -2.00 26.74
C VAL A 16 -12.62 -2.43 26.46
N GLY A 17 -12.22 -3.58 27.01
CA GLY A 17 -10.82 -4.01 27.07
C GLY A 17 -10.41 -4.92 25.91
N LYS A 18 -9.29 -4.56 25.29
CA LYS A 18 -8.68 -5.19 24.12
C LYS A 18 -8.07 -6.55 24.51
N TYR A 19 -8.47 -7.62 23.83
CA TYR A 19 -7.64 -8.82 23.75
C TYR A 19 -6.25 -8.46 23.15
N PRO A 20 -5.13 -9.06 23.61
CA PRO A 20 -3.76 -8.72 23.17
C PRO A 20 -3.41 -9.12 21.72
N LEU A 21 -4.39 -9.57 20.93
CA LEU A 21 -4.34 -9.77 19.49
C LEU A 21 -5.51 -8.98 18.88
N SER A 22 -5.34 -8.35 17.72
CA SER A 22 -6.44 -7.63 17.05
C SER A 22 -7.68 -8.53 17.01
N THR A 23 -8.79 -8.04 17.58
CA THR A 23 -10.07 -8.76 17.68
C THR A 23 -10.49 -9.37 16.33
N GLU A 24 -10.14 -8.71 15.23
CA GLU A 24 -10.30 -9.18 13.85
C GLU A 24 -9.58 -10.50 13.54
N THR A 25 -8.36 -10.71 14.05
CA THR A 25 -7.58 -11.94 13.82
C THR A 25 -8.16 -13.11 14.60
N LEU A 26 -8.64 -12.88 15.83
CA LEU A 26 -9.28 -13.91 16.64
C LEU A 26 -10.65 -14.30 16.07
N ASP A 27 -11.44 -13.32 15.60
CA ASP A 27 -12.70 -13.56 14.92
C ASP A 27 -12.51 -14.34 13.60
N PHE A 28 -11.44 -14.02 12.85
CA PHE A 28 -11.06 -14.77 11.67
C PHE A 28 -10.73 -16.24 12.01
N ILE A 29 -9.88 -16.49 13.02
CA ILE A 29 -9.52 -17.85 13.44
C ILE A 29 -10.77 -18.62 13.90
N GLN A 30 -11.64 -17.99 14.71
CA GLN A 30 -12.90 -18.60 15.16
C GLN A 30 -13.81 -18.94 13.97
N SER A 31 -13.86 -18.09 12.95
CA SER A 31 -14.61 -18.34 11.72
C SER A 31 -14.04 -19.50 10.91
N GLN A 32 -12.71 -19.63 10.82
CA GLN A 32 -12.08 -20.78 10.15
C GLN A 32 -12.37 -22.09 10.89
N ILE A 33 -12.36 -22.09 12.23
CA ILE A 33 -12.70 -23.26 13.03
C ILE A 33 -14.17 -23.66 12.83
N LYS A 34 -15.10 -22.70 12.81
CA LYS A 34 -16.52 -22.95 12.51
C LYS A 34 -16.74 -23.48 11.09
N LEU A 35 -15.92 -23.06 10.13
CA LEU A 35 -15.97 -23.61 8.76
C LEU A 35 -15.56 -25.09 8.75
N LEU A 36 -14.51 -25.46 9.50
CA LEU A 36 -14.13 -26.86 9.66
C LEU A 36 -15.23 -27.68 10.38
N GLU A 37 -15.93 -27.07 11.33
CA GLU A 37 -17.06 -27.70 12.03
C GLU A 37 -18.22 -28.04 11.08
N CYS A 38 -18.42 -27.26 10.01
CA CYS A 38 -19.41 -27.58 8.99
C CYS A 38 -19.16 -28.93 8.30
N LEU A 39 -17.91 -29.40 8.25
CA LEU A 39 -17.58 -30.72 7.71
C LEU A 39 -18.14 -31.85 8.58
N ALA A 40 -18.40 -31.62 9.87
CA ALA A 40 -19.09 -32.61 10.71
C ALA A 40 -20.53 -32.86 10.22
N GLY A 41 -21.15 -31.92 9.49
CA GLY A 41 -22.45 -32.13 8.86
C GLY A 41 -22.47 -33.27 7.83
N ILE A 42 -21.29 -33.67 7.31
CA ILE A 42 -21.14 -34.81 6.41
C ILE A 42 -21.68 -36.09 7.09
N GLY A 43 -21.43 -36.29 8.39
CA GLY A 43 -21.91 -37.48 9.11
C GLY A 43 -23.43 -37.57 9.30
N GLY A 44 -24.20 -36.60 8.81
CA GLY A 44 -25.66 -36.57 8.92
C GLY A 44 -26.15 -35.87 10.19
N LYS A 45 -27.45 -36.06 10.49
CA LYS A 45 -28.08 -35.45 11.67
C LYS A 45 -27.77 -36.26 12.91
N ASN A 46 -27.19 -35.60 13.91
CA ASN A 46 -26.89 -36.11 15.25
C ASN A 46 -26.14 -37.45 15.28
N TYR A 47 -24.89 -37.47 15.72
CA TYR A 47 -24.14 -38.72 15.89
C TYR A 47 -23.07 -38.62 16.97
N ILE A 48 -22.58 -39.76 17.45
CA ILE A 48 -21.57 -39.85 18.52
C ILE A 48 -20.32 -40.53 17.98
N LEU A 49 -19.18 -39.85 18.02
CA LEU A 49 -17.87 -40.43 17.74
C LEU A 49 -17.23 -40.86 19.05
N GLN A 50 -16.82 -42.13 19.13
CA GLN A 50 -16.08 -42.65 20.27
C GLN A 50 -14.60 -42.65 19.96
N THR A 51 -13.78 -42.18 20.90
CA THR A 51 -12.33 -42.42 20.92
C THR A 51 -11.99 -43.36 22.08
N GLU A 52 -10.74 -43.82 22.16
CA GLU A 52 -10.29 -44.74 23.23
C GLU A 52 -10.42 -44.12 24.63
N THR A 53 -10.34 -42.80 24.73
CA THR A 53 -10.24 -42.04 25.99
C THR A 53 -11.40 -41.07 26.23
N CYS A 54 -12.10 -40.60 25.20
CA CYS A 54 -13.23 -39.66 25.31
C CYS A 54 -14.32 -39.89 24.26
N GLY A 55 -15.43 -39.16 24.36
CA GLY A 55 -16.48 -39.14 23.34
C GLY A 55 -16.61 -37.75 22.74
N VAL A 56 -17.00 -37.70 21.47
CA VAL A 56 -17.40 -36.47 20.79
C VAL A 56 -18.82 -36.66 20.29
N VAL A 57 -19.68 -35.69 20.52
CA VAL A 57 -21.05 -35.66 20.00
C VAL A 57 -21.12 -34.60 18.93
N VAL A 58 -21.71 -34.94 17.79
CA VAL A 58 -22.11 -33.98 16.78
C VAL A 58 -23.61 -33.85 16.86
N ILE A 59 -24.10 -32.63 17.02
CA ILE A 59 -25.53 -32.30 17.03
C ILE A 59 -25.86 -31.36 15.87
N THR A 60 -27.10 -31.39 15.41
CA THR A 60 -27.63 -30.37 14.51
C THR A 60 -28.46 -29.39 15.34
N GLN A 61 -27.99 -28.15 15.41
CA GLN A 61 -28.69 -27.07 16.10
C GLN A 61 -30.04 -26.75 15.43
N LYS A 62 -30.91 -25.98 16.12
CA LYS A 62 -32.24 -25.59 15.61
C LYS A 62 -32.19 -24.83 14.28
N ASN A 63 -31.11 -24.11 14.02
CA ASN A 63 -30.85 -23.38 12.76
C ASN A 63 -30.34 -24.28 11.62
N GLY A 64 -30.18 -25.59 11.85
CA GLY A 64 -29.71 -26.57 10.88
C GLY A 64 -28.19 -26.70 10.78
N THR A 65 -27.40 -25.95 11.54
CA THR A 65 -25.93 -26.06 11.50
C THR A 65 -25.42 -27.18 12.41
N PRO A 66 -24.40 -27.95 11.99
CA PRO A 66 -23.76 -28.92 12.87
C PRO A 66 -22.94 -28.21 13.95
N GLU A 67 -22.91 -28.77 15.15
CA GLU A 67 -22.04 -28.38 16.26
C GLU A 67 -21.35 -29.62 16.82
N VAL A 68 -20.04 -29.50 17.06
CA VAL A 68 -19.20 -30.54 17.65
C VAL A 68 -18.98 -30.22 19.13
N LEU A 69 -19.31 -31.19 19.97
CA LEU A 69 -19.29 -31.10 21.43
C LEU A 69 -18.47 -32.24 22.03
N GLU A 70 -17.63 -31.93 23.01
CA GLU A 70 -17.00 -32.96 23.81
C GLU A 70 -18.05 -33.61 24.73
N LEU A 71 -18.06 -34.94 24.80
CA LEU A 71 -18.86 -35.70 25.74
C LEU A 71 -18.10 -35.79 27.07
N MET A 72 -18.70 -35.24 28.14
CA MET A 72 -18.07 -35.16 29.46
C MET A 72 -17.86 -36.53 30.12
N GLN A 73 -18.61 -37.54 29.68
CA GLN A 73 -18.44 -38.92 30.14
C GLN A 73 -17.85 -39.78 29.02
N LYS A 74 -17.13 -40.84 29.38
CA LYS A 74 -16.85 -41.93 28.44
C LYS A 74 -18.18 -42.42 27.87
N PRO A 75 -18.31 -42.71 26.55
CA PRO A 75 -19.54 -43.23 25.94
C PRO A 75 -19.94 -44.62 26.47
N ALA A 76 -20.40 -44.70 27.73
CA ALA A 76 -20.87 -45.90 28.38
C ALA A 76 -22.39 -45.77 28.55
N PHE A 77 -23.13 -46.56 27.78
CA PHE A 77 -24.59 -46.50 27.78
C PHE A 77 -25.13 -47.38 28.90
N SER A 78 -25.96 -46.80 29.75
CA SER A 78 -26.79 -47.53 30.70
C SER A 78 -28.25 -47.45 30.26
N GLN A 79 -29.07 -48.41 30.70
CA GLN A 79 -30.51 -48.42 30.38
C GLN A 79 -31.24 -47.15 30.85
N SER A 80 -30.69 -46.42 31.81
CA SER A 80 -31.26 -45.18 32.34
C SER A 80 -31.02 -43.94 31.47
N VAL A 81 -30.05 -43.96 30.54
CA VAL A 81 -29.80 -42.83 29.62
C VAL A 81 -30.99 -42.65 28.67
N LYS A 82 -31.49 -41.43 28.58
CA LYS A 82 -32.60 -41.05 27.69
C LYS A 82 -32.24 -39.89 26.75
N TYR A 83 -31.34 -39.01 27.17
CA TYR A 83 -31.00 -37.80 26.42
C TYR A 83 -29.50 -37.52 26.41
N VAL A 84 -29.04 -36.88 25.33
CA VAL A 84 -27.81 -36.09 25.33
C VAL A 84 -28.19 -34.65 25.61
N THR A 85 -27.68 -34.08 26.70
CA THR A 85 -27.95 -32.70 27.11
C THR A 85 -26.70 -31.86 26.97
N VAL A 86 -26.85 -30.69 26.35
CA VAL A 86 -25.78 -29.70 26.24
C VAL A 86 -25.74 -28.85 27.50
N ILE A 87 -24.60 -28.82 28.17
CA ILE A 87 -24.29 -27.91 29.26
C ILE A 87 -23.58 -26.71 28.66
N THR A 88 -24.03 -25.51 29.04
CA THR A 88 -23.38 -24.24 28.72
C THR A 88 -22.91 -23.60 30.03
N GLU A 89 -21.60 -23.37 30.15
CA GLU A 89 -20.97 -22.71 31.30
C GLU A 89 -20.24 -21.46 30.82
N THR A 90 -20.25 -20.40 31.62
CA THR A 90 -19.45 -19.20 31.36
C THR A 90 -18.29 -19.11 32.35
N GLU A 91 -17.16 -18.57 31.90
CA GLU A 91 -15.98 -18.35 32.74
C GLU A 91 -15.49 -16.91 32.59
N ASP A 92 -15.19 -16.29 33.72
CA ASP A 92 -14.58 -14.98 33.80
C ASP A 92 -13.06 -15.10 33.64
N ILE A 93 -12.43 -14.18 32.92
CA ILE A 93 -10.96 -14.13 32.78
C ILE A 93 -10.41 -12.91 33.54
N LYS A 94 -9.26 -13.08 34.21
CA LYS A 94 -8.44 -11.96 34.70
C LYS A 94 -7.27 -11.72 33.74
N ALA A 95 -7.16 -10.49 33.23
CA ALA A 95 -6.01 -10.03 32.45
C ALA A 95 -5.78 -8.54 32.73
N ASP A 96 -4.52 -8.12 32.80
CA ASP A 96 -4.11 -6.72 33.02
C ASP A 96 -4.81 -6.05 34.22
N ASP A 97 -4.90 -6.77 35.35
CA ASP A 97 -5.57 -6.35 36.60
C ASP A 97 -7.08 -6.05 36.47
N GLU A 98 -7.71 -6.37 35.34
CA GLU A 98 -9.15 -6.28 35.11
C GLU A 98 -9.80 -7.67 35.03
N LYS A 99 -11.07 -7.74 35.47
CA LYS A 99 -11.91 -8.95 35.41
C LYS A 99 -12.92 -8.80 34.26
N TYR A 100 -12.80 -9.66 33.26
CA TYR A 100 -13.71 -9.76 32.12
C TYR A 100 -14.77 -10.82 32.41
N LEU A 101 -16.01 -10.38 32.58
CA LEU A 101 -17.13 -11.26 32.91
C LEU A 101 -17.56 -12.08 31.69
N GLU A 102 -17.89 -13.35 31.90
CA GLU A 102 -18.40 -14.29 30.88
C GLU A 102 -17.56 -14.34 29.59
N ALA A 103 -16.25 -14.08 29.70
CA ALA A 103 -15.36 -13.94 28.57
C ALA A 103 -15.23 -15.23 27.73
N ARG A 104 -15.52 -16.39 28.33
CA ARG A 104 -15.60 -17.68 27.64
C ARG A 104 -16.94 -18.34 27.90
N THR A 105 -17.49 -18.95 26.85
CA THR A 105 -18.62 -19.85 26.93
C THR A 105 -18.17 -21.25 26.54
N TYR A 106 -18.26 -22.19 27.48
CA TYR A 106 -17.96 -23.60 27.27
C TYR A 106 -19.25 -24.35 27.02
N ARG A 107 -19.32 -25.07 25.89
CA ARG A 107 -20.44 -25.94 25.55
C ARG A 107 -19.96 -27.37 25.44
N ARG A 108 -20.49 -28.25 26.28
CA ARG A 108 -20.16 -29.68 26.38
C ARG A 108 -21.42 -30.53 26.44
N ALA A 109 -21.34 -31.78 26.01
CA ALA A 109 -22.45 -32.72 26.03
C ALA A 109 -22.33 -33.69 27.22
N GLN A 110 -23.46 -34.10 27.76
CA GLN A 110 -23.53 -35.17 28.76
C GLN A 110 -24.74 -36.08 28.56
N PHE A 111 -24.63 -37.32 29.00
CA PHE A 111 -25.78 -38.21 29.10
C PHE A 111 -26.63 -37.89 30.32
N THR A 112 -27.95 -37.90 30.14
CA THR A 112 -28.92 -37.57 31.18
C THR A 112 -30.15 -38.47 31.13
N THR A 113 -30.79 -38.64 32.27
CA THR A 113 -32.02 -39.43 32.44
C THR A 113 -33.28 -38.57 32.30
N ALA A 114 -33.18 -37.28 32.61
CA ALA A 114 -34.23 -36.28 32.50
C ALA A 114 -33.90 -35.25 31.41
N LYS A 115 -34.94 -34.64 30.82
CA LYS A 115 -34.80 -33.64 29.78
C LYS A 115 -34.37 -32.30 30.40
N GLY A 116 -33.24 -31.76 29.93
CA GLY A 116 -32.74 -30.43 30.26
C GLY A 116 -33.20 -29.35 29.26
N ALA A 117 -32.59 -28.16 29.36
CA ALA A 117 -32.93 -27.00 28.53
C ALA A 117 -32.59 -27.21 27.03
N GLU A 118 -31.44 -27.83 26.76
CA GLU A 118 -31.02 -28.22 25.41
C GLU A 118 -30.69 -29.72 25.41
N SER A 119 -31.70 -30.54 25.11
CA SER A 119 -31.59 -32.00 25.12
C SER A 119 -32.08 -32.62 23.82
N TYR A 120 -31.33 -33.61 23.36
CA TYR A 120 -31.61 -34.41 22.18
C TYR A 120 -31.93 -35.84 22.62
N ASP A 121 -33.01 -36.42 22.09
CA ASP A 121 -33.37 -37.82 22.38
C ASP A 121 -32.22 -38.74 21.94
N ILE A 122 -31.79 -39.64 22.80
CA ILE A 122 -30.65 -40.53 22.50
C ILE A 122 -30.93 -41.42 21.27
N ASN A 123 -32.19 -41.74 20.99
CA ASN A 123 -32.59 -42.52 19.82
C ASN A 123 -32.65 -41.69 18.53
N SER A 124 -32.47 -40.36 18.60
CA SER A 124 -32.36 -39.51 17.41
C SER A 124 -30.96 -39.51 16.79
N PHE A 125 -29.99 -40.16 17.45
CA PHE A 125 -28.60 -40.23 16.97
C PHE A 125 -28.44 -41.36 15.95
N ALA A 126 -27.87 -41.05 14.79
CA ALA A 126 -27.78 -41.94 13.64
C ALA A 126 -27.03 -43.26 13.90
N ASN A 127 -26.14 -43.27 14.89
CA ASN A 127 -25.35 -44.43 15.28
C ASN A 127 -25.68 -44.95 16.69
N VAL A 128 -26.90 -44.70 17.16
CA VAL A 128 -27.45 -45.32 18.37
C VAL A 128 -28.61 -46.22 17.99
N SER A 129 -28.53 -47.50 18.35
CA SER A 129 -29.63 -48.45 18.21
C SER A 129 -29.74 -49.29 19.48
N GLY A 130 -30.93 -49.52 20.00
CA GLY A 130 -31.12 -50.29 21.23
C GLY A 130 -30.35 -49.75 22.44
N LYS A 131 -30.05 -48.44 22.47
CA LYS A 131 -29.18 -47.78 23.47
C LYS A 131 -27.74 -48.33 23.50
N THR A 132 -27.22 -48.80 22.38
CA THR A 132 -25.79 -49.09 22.19
C THR A 132 -25.26 -48.29 21.01
N LEU A 133 -23.96 -47.97 21.03
CA LEU A 133 -23.29 -47.43 19.83
C LEU A 133 -23.17 -48.55 18.82
N VAL A 134 -23.76 -48.32 17.66
CA VAL A 134 -23.58 -49.18 16.50
C VAL A 134 -22.54 -48.55 15.58
N ALA A 135 -21.98 -49.37 14.68
CA ALA A 135 -21.09 -48.87 13.65
C ALA A 135 -21.75 -47.70 12.92
N PHE A 136 -20.97 -46.66 12.64
CA PHE A 136 -21.43 -45.52 11.87
C PHE A 136 -22.04 -46.01 10.55
N PRO A 137 -23.19 -45.47 10.08
CA PRO A 137 -23.69 -45.78 8.76
C PRO A 137 -22.55 -45.52 7.76
N SER A 138 -22.07 -46.59 7.12
CA SER A 138 -20.76 -46.61 6.49
C SER A 138 -20.62 -45.53 5.40
N ASN A 139 -19.38 -45.25 5.01
CA ASN A 139 -19.04 -44.44 3.83
C ASN A 139 -19.84 -44.82 2.56
N ALA A 140 -20.50 -45.98 2.51
CA ALA A 140 -21.41 -46.38 1.45
C ALA A 140 -22.66 -45.52 1.36
N LEU A 141 -23.32 -45.18 2.47
CA LEU A 141 -24.51 -44.30 2.48
C LEU A 141 -24.13 -42.88 2.06
N LEU A 142 -22.96 -42.42 2.50
CA LEU A 142 -22.42 -41.13 2.13
C LEU A 142 -22.01 -41.08 0.64
N ALA A 143 -21.37 -42.15 0.16
CA ALA A 143 -21.01 -42.30 -1.24
C ALA A 143 -22.26 -42.43 -2.13
N GLU A 144 -23.32 -43.08 -1.66
CA GLU A 144 -24.63 -43.10 -2.34
C GLU A 144 -25.27 -41.73 -2.36
N GLN A 145 -25.23 -40.97 -1.26
CA GLN A 145 -25.74 -39.60 -1.22
C GLN A 145 -24.96 -38.70 -2.19
N ILE A 146 -23.63 -38.83 -2.27
CA ILE A 146 -22.79 -38.13 -3.23
C ILE A 146 -23.09 -38.57 -4.67
N LYS A 147 -23.29 -39.88 -4.92
CA LYS A 147 -23.67 -40.41 -6.24
C LYS A 147 -25.07 -39.99 -6.68
N ASN A 148 -25.98 -39.81 -5.73
CA ASN A 148 -27.37 -39.39 -5.95
C ASN A 148 -27.53 -37.87 -5.91
N LEU A 149 -26.45 -37.10 -5.76
CA LEU A 149 -26.52 -35.65 -5.93
C LEU A 149 -27.01 -35.36 -7.35
N PRO A 150 -28.08 -34.54 -7.50
CA PRO A 150 -28.58 -34.19 -8.82
C PRO A 150 -27.47 -33.60 -9.69
N ALA A 151 -27.42 -33.96 -10.97
CA ALA A 151 -26.43 -33.43 -11.92
C ALA A 151 -26.37 -31.89 -11.89
N THR A 152 -27.50 -31.24 -11.61
CA THR A 152 -27.62 -29.79 -11.42
C THR A 152 -26.77 -29.22 -10.29
N VAL A 153 -26.55 -29.97 -9.20
CA VAL A 153 -25.71 -29.54 -8.06
C VAL A 153 -24.23 -29.63 -8.41
N LEU A 154 -23.83 -30.68 -9.12
CA LEU A 154 -22.45 -30.84 -9.61
C LEU A 154 -22.12 -29.79 -10.67
N GLU A 155 -23.07 -29.48 -11.55
CA GLU A 155 -22.96 -28.44 -12.57
C GLU A 155 -22.90 -27.04 -11.93
N TYR A 156 -23.73 -26.78 -10.92
CA TYR A 156 -23.67 -25.57 -10.12
C TYR A 156 -22.34 -25.39 -9.39
N LEU A 157 -21.79 -26.47 -8.80
CA LEU A 157 -20.47 -26.44 -8.15
C LEU A 157 -19.34 -26.18 -9.14
N LYS A 158 -19.39 -26.82 -10.33
CA LYS A 158 -18.44 -26.58 -11.43
C LYS A 158 -18.50 -25.13 -11.90
N ASP A 159 -19.69 -24.58 -12.10
CA ASP A 159 -19.88 -23.19 -12.53
C ASP A 159 -19.46 -22.18 -11.46
N THR A 160 -19.72 -22.49 -10.19
CA THR A 160 -19.33 -21.63 -9.06
C THR A 160 -17.82 -21.66 -8.86
N LEU A 161 -17.17 -22.83 -8.96
CA LEU A 161 -15.71 -22.95 -8.89
C LEU A 161 -15.04 -22.29 -10.10
N ALA A 162 -15.58 -22.46 -11.31
CA ALA A 162 -15.10 -21.78 -12.51
C ALA A 162 -15.25 -20.25 -12.42
N GLN A 163 -16.32 -19.74 -11.81
CA GLN A 163 -16.47 -18.31 -11.50
C GLN A 163 -15.44 -17.80 -10.48
N LYS A 164 -15.00 -18.65 -9.55
CA LYS A 164 -14.17 -18.24 -8.41
C LYS A 164 -12.67 -18.45 -8.61
N LEU A 165 -12.24 -19.36 -9.50
CA LEU A 165 -10.83 -19.77 -9.57
C LEU A 165 -9.96 -19.12 -10.66
N THR A 166 -10.48 -18.64 -11.79
CA THR A 166 -9.68 -17.96 -12.84
C THR A 166 -10.60 -17.21 -13.82
N SER A 167 -10.05 -16.25 -14.57
CA SER A 167 -10.81 -15.36 -15.48
C SER A 167 -11.79 -16.13 -16.37
N LYS A 168 -13.09 -15.87 -16.24
CA LYS A 168 -14.11 -16.52 -17.08
C LYS A 168 -13.99 -16.00 -18.53
N PRO A 169 -13.71 -16.85 -19.54
CA PRO A 169 -13.71 -16.43 -20.93
C PRO A 169 -15.14 -16.16 -21.39
N MET A 170 -15.36 -15.03 -22.07
CA MET A 170 -16.67 -14.61 -22.58
C MET A 170 -16.50 -14.01 -23.98
N LYS A 171 -17.40 -14.38 -24.91
CA LYS A 171 -17.39 -13.88 -26.28
C LYS A 171 -18.61 -13.01 -26.54
N GLY A 172 -18.46 -11.89 -27.27
CA GLY A 172 -19.61 -11.08 -27.71
C GLY A 172 -20.32 -10.32 -26.59
N VAL A 173 -19.60 -9.89 -25.56
CA VAL A 173 -20.21 -9.19 -24.41
C VAL A 173 -20.66 -7.79 -24.82
N THR A 174 -21.90 -7.44 -24.49
CA THR A 174 -22.54 -6.15 -24.79
C THR A 174 -22.22 -5.08 -23.74
N LYS A 175 -22.48 -3.81 -24.08
CA LYS A 175 -22.22 -2.67 -23.18
C LYS A 175 -23.11 -2.72 -21.94
N GLU A 176 -24.36 -3.15 -22.11
CA GLU A 176 -25.36 -3.33 -21.07
C GLU A 176 -24.93 -4.40 -20.08
N GLN A 177 -24.42 -5.54 -20.59
CA GLN A 177 -23.88 -6.61 -19.74
C GLN A 177 -22.67 -6.14 -18.94
N ILE A 178 -21.72 -5.43 -19.55
CA ILE A 178 -20.55 -4.86 -18.85
C ILE A 178 -21.00 -3.85 -17.80
N ASN A 179 -21.99 -3.01 -18.12
CA ASN A 179 -22.58 -2.05 -17.21
C ASN A 179 -23.42 -2.69 -16.11
N GLY A 180 -23.83 -3.96 -16.23
CA GLY A 180 -24.57 -4.71 -15.21
C GLY A 180 -23.69 -5.42 -14.18
N LEU A 181 -22.38 -5.58 -14.45
CA LEU A 181 -21.48 -6.29 -13.54
C LEU A 181 -21.29 -5.51 -12.23
N ARG A 182 -21.72 -6.04 -11.09
CA ARG A 182 -21.51 -5.41 -9.75
C ARG A 182 -20.81 -6.31 -8.75
N THR A 183 -20.88 -7.62 -8.97
CA THR A 183 -20.26 -8.63 -8.09
C THR A 183 -18.82 -8.85 -8.48
N ALA A 184 -17.96 -9.11 -7.51
CA ALA A 184 -16.55 -9.38 -7.74
C ALA A 184 -16.34 -10.54 -8.74
N CYS A 185 -15.65 -10.26 -9.85
CA CYS A 185 -15.35 -11.24 -10.90
C CYS A 185 -14.17 -10.80 -11.77
N VAL A 186 -13.58 -11.76 -12.50
CA VAL A 186 -12.59 -11.49 -13.55
C VAL A 186 -13.09 -12.14 -14.85
N LEU A 187 -13.20 -11.37 -15.92
CA LEU A 187 -13.65 -11.82 -17.23
C LEU A 187 -12.54 -11.59 -18.27
N SER A 188 -12.31 -12.58 -19.13
CA SER A 188 -11.51 -12.42 -20.34
C SER A 188 -12.47 -12.31 -21.53
N CYS A 189 -12.61 -11.11 -22.08
CA CYS A 189 -13.57 -10.81 -23.15
C CYS A 189 -12.89 -10.88 -24.52
N SER A 190 -13.54 -11.53 -25.48
CA SER A 190 -13.15 -11.52 -26.89
C SER A 190 -14.34 -11.17 -27.79
N ASP A 191 -14.07 -10.59 -28.96
CA ASP A 191 -15.07 -10.17 -29.95
C ASP A 191 -16.26 -9.40 -29.30
N SER A 192 -15.99 -8.64 -28.25
CA SER A 192 -16.99 -7.94 -27.44
C SER A 192 -17.20 -6.51 -27.92
N VAL A 193 -18.13 -5.77 -27.31
CA VAL A 193 -18.35 -4.35 -27.65
C VAL A 193 -17.04 -3.56 -27.55
N ALA A 194 -16.77 -2.70 -28.53
CA ALA A 194 -15.54 -1.91 -28.51
C ALA A 194 -15.54 -0.92 -27.33
N LEU A 195 -14.57 -1.05 -26.43
CA LEU A 195 -14.26 -0.07 -25.39
C LEU A 195 -12.86 0.48 -25.65
N PHE A 196 -12.73 1.81 -25.67
CA PHE A 196 -11.44 2.49 -25.93
C PHE A 196 -10.68 1.96 -27.16
N GLY A 197 -11.42 1.56 -28.20
CA GLY A 197 -10.86 1.09 -29.48
C GLY A 197 -10.49 -0.40 -29.56
N ALA A 198 -10.74 -1.21 -28.52
CA ALA A 198 -10.50 -2.65 -28.56
C ALA A 198 -11.76 -3.47 -28.22
N THR A 199 -11.88 -4.64 -28.82
CA THR A 199 -12.95 -5.63 -28.59
C THR A 199 -12.50 -6.80 -27.71
N ASP A 200 -11.18 -6.91 -27.50
CA ASP A 200 -10.54 -7.94 -26.68
C ASP A 200 -9.88 -7.27 -25.47
N TYR A 201 -10.35 -7.62 -24.27
CA TYR A 201 -9.89 -7.01 -23.03
C TYR A 201 -10.24 -7.87 -21.81
N THR A 202 -9.52 -7.65 -20.72
CA THR A 202 -9.83 -8.25 -19.42
C THR A 202 -10.62 -7.24 -18.57
N LEU A 203 -11.74 -7.68 -18.01
CA LEU A 203 -12.49 -6.92 -17.01
C LEU A 203 -12.25 -7.50 -15.62
N ILE A 204 -11.97 -6.64 -14.66
CA ILE A 204 -11.83 -6.98 -13.24
C ILE A 204 -12.83 -6.13 -12.47
N VAL A 205 -13.75 -6.78 -11.76
CA VAL A 205 -14.72 -6.12 -10.89
C VAL A 205 -14.35 -6.44 -9.45
N THR A 206 -14.20 -5.42 -8.62
CA THR A 206 -13.89 -5.56 -7.20
C THR A 206 -14.86 -4.76 -6.34
N GLU A 207 -15.33 -5.37 -5.26
CA GLU A 207 -16.12 -4.67 -4.25
C GLU A 207 -15.17 -3.85 -3.35
N GLN A 208 -15.54 -2.60 -3.08
CA GLN A 208 -14.78 -1.66 -2.24
C GLN A 208 -15.63 -1.31 -1.01
N GLY A 209 -15.51 -2.15 0.03
CA GLY A 209 -16.35 -2.05 1.22
C GLY A 209 -17.81 -2.36 0.91
N SER A 210 -18.74 -1.78 1.69
CA SER A 210 -20.17 -2.11 1.59
C SER A 210 -20.94 -1.34 0.51
N LYS A 211 -20.36 -0.28 -0.07
CA LYS A 211 -21.10 0.68 -0.92
C LYS A 211 -20.58 0.81 -2.35
N ASN A 212 -19.27 0.65 -2.55
CA ASN A 212 -18.64 0.97 -3.83
C ASN A 212 -18.23 -0.30 -4.57
N VAL A 213 -18.28 -0.23 -5.89
CA VAL A 213 -17.75 -1.24 -6.79
C VAL A 213 -16.77 -0.55 -7.73
N ARG A 214 -15.61 -1.16 -7.94
CA ARG A 214 -14.61 -0.72 -8.92
C ARG A 214 -14.60 -1.70 -10.09
N GLN A 215 -14.56 -1.16 -11.30
CA GLN A 215 -14.35 -1.93 -12.51
C GLN A 215 -13.09 -1.44 -13.21
N GLU A 216 -12.16 -2.36 -13.46
CA GLU A 216 -10.92 -2.14 -14.18
C GLU A 216 -10.95 -2.91 -15.50
N LEU A 217 -10.63 -2.23 -16.59
CA LEU A 217 -10.48 -2.79 -17.94
C LEU A 217 -9.00 -2.74 -18.31
N ILE A 218 -8.47 -3.88 -18.76
CA ILE A 218 -7.08 -4.03 -19.19
C ILE A 218 -7.07 -4.49 -20.65
N GLN A 219 -6.40 -3.74 -21.53
CA GLN A 219 -6.34 -4.04 -22.96
C GLN A 219 -4.95 -3.79 -23.56
N GLY A 220 -4.65 -4.48 -24.67
CA GLY A 220 -3.39 -4.34 -25.42
C GLY A 220 -2.15 -4.54 -24.55
N SER A 221 -1.15 -3.67 -24.71
CA SER A 221 0.09 -3.66 -23.91
C SER A 221 -0.10 -3.11 -22.50
N ASN A 222 -1.08 -3.63 -21.74
CA ASN A 222 -1.38 -3.24 -20.35
C ASN A 222 -1.90 -1.78 -20.21
N SER A 223 -2.70 -1.29 -21.16
CA SER A 223 -3.47 -0.05 -20.96
C SER A 223 -4.64 -0.33 -20.01
N ARG A 224 -4.79 0.51 -18.98
CA ARG A 224 -5.75 0.29 -17.90
C ARG A 224 -6.74 1.43 -17.81
N TYR A 225 -8.02 1.10 -17.74
CA TYR A 225 -9.10 2.06 -17.53
C TYR A 225 -9.89 1.63 -16.30
N VAL A 226 -10.28 2.58 -15.47
CA VAL A 226 -10.97 2.32 -14.21
C VAL A 226 -12.22 3.19 -14.16
N ARG A 227 -13.29 2.65 -13.63
CA ARG A 227 -14.42 3.44 -13.14
C ARG A 227 -14.84 2.91 -11.77
N THR A 228 -15.39 3.81 -10.98
CA THR A 228 -16.02 3.47 -9.69
C THR A 228 -17.50 3.78 -9.79
N GLY A 229 -18.32 2.96 -9.16
CA GLY A 229 -19.76 3.14 -9.08
C GLY A 229 -20.31 2.64 -7.77
N ASP A 230 -21.60 2.79 -7.60
CA ASP A 230 -22.36 2.11 -6.55
C ASP A 230 -23.10 0.89 -7.15
N ARG A 231 -24.01 0.29 -6.37
CA ARG A 231 -24.80 -0.87 -6.82
C ARG A 231 -25.80 -0.56 -7.94
N THR A 232 -25.99 0.70 -8.30
CA THR A 232 -27.01 1.20 -9.23
C THR A 232 -26.41 2.01 -10.40
N THR A 233 -25.38 2.81 -10.15
CA THR A 233 -24.83 3.78 -11.10
C THR A 233 -23.32 3.64 -11.24
N TRP A 234 -22.82 3.88 -12.46
CA TRP A 234 -21.39 3.95 -12.74
C TRP A 234 -20.95 5.39 -12.89
N GLY A 235 -19.78 5.72 -12.33
CA GLY A 235 -19.03 6.90 -12.70
C GLY A 235 -18.43 6.80 -14.11
N ALA A 236 -17.79 7.89 -14.53
CA ALA A 236 -17.07 7.94 -15.80
C ALA A 236 -15.86 6.98 -15.77
N TRP A 237 -15.50 6.50 -16.96
CA TRP A 237 -14.23 5.80 -17.13
C TRP A 237 -13.06 6.78 -17.14
N GLU A 238 -12.05 6.45 -16.37
CA GLU A 238 -10.79 7.19 -16.29
C GLU A 238 -9.66 6.28 -16.76
N HIS A 239 -8.79 6.79 -17.62
CA HIS A 239 -7.58 6.07 -17.99
C HIS A 239 -6.61 6.07 -16.80
N GLN A 240 -6.32 4.89 -16.27
CA GLN A 240 -5.41 4.73 -15.14
C GLN A 240 -3.97 4.84 -15.67
N THR A 241 -3.50 6.09 -15.77
CA THR A 241 -2.11 6.41 -16.11
C THR A 241 -1.18 6.16 -14.93
N GLU A 242 -1.24 4.97 -14.33
CA GLU A 242 -0.23 4.52 -13.37
C GLU A 242 0.99 4.04 -14.16
N THR A 243 1.73 4.99 -14.73
CA THR A 243 3.18 4.88 -14.60
C THR A 243 3.47 5.24 -13.15
N ALA A 244 4.29 4.44 -12.46
CA ALA A 244 4.75 4.71 -11.10
C ALA A 244 5.08 6.21 -10.90
N MET A 245 5.12 6.72 -9.66
CA MET A 245 5.63 8.06 -9.33
C MET A 245 7.13 8.19 -9.64
N HIS A 246 7.47 7.97 -10.90
CA HIS A 246 8.78 8.00 -11.48
C HIS A 246 8.98 9.37 -12.10
N LEU A 247 10.15 9.93 -11.86
CA LEU A 247 10.52 11.23 -12.36
C LEU A 247 11.64 11.05 -13.39
N ASP A 248 11.34 11.36 -14.63
CA ASP A 248 12.30 11.39 -15.72
C ASP A 248 12.77 12.82 -16.00
N VAL A 249 14.05 12.98 -16.29
CA VAL A 249 14.63 14.26 -16.68
C VAL A 249 15.48 14.10 -17.93
N LYS A 250 15.28 14.99 -18.90
CA LYS A 250 16.19 15.18 -20.04
C LYS A 250 16.63 16.63 -20.13
N ILE A 251 17.84 16.86 -20.62
CA ILE A 251 18.44 18.19 -20.73
C ILE A 251 18.70 18.46 -22.20
N VAL A 252 18.11 19.55 -22.72
CA VAL A 252 18.33 20.00 -24.10
C VAL A 252 18.86 21.42 -24.05
N GLY A 253 20.14 21.60 -24.40
CA GLY A 253 20.83 22.88 -24.26
C GLY A 253 20.91 23.32 -22.79
N THR A 254 20.24 24.42 -22.45
CA THR A 254 20.13 24.94 -21.09
C THR A 254 18.78 24.61 -20.43
N THR A 255 17.84 24.03 -21.18
CA THR A 255 16.49 23.76 -20.71
C THR A 255 16.40 22.35 -20.15
N VAL A 256 15.72 22.23 -19.01
CA VAL A 256 15.49 20.96 -18.34
C VAL A 256 14.03 20.58 -18.59
N TYR A 257 13.83 19.43 -19.22
CA TYR A 257 12.52 18.85 -19.44
C TYR A 257 12.28 17.76 -18.42
N VAL A 258 11.05 17.68 -17.95
CA VAL A 258 10.59 16.69 -16.97
C VAL A 258 9.46 15.88 -17.59
N ARG A 259 9.41 14.60 -17.27
CA ARG A 259 8.26 13.73 -17.48
C ARG A 259 8.01 12.98 -16.17
N HIS A 260 6.75 12.82 -15.80
CA HIS A 260 6.38 12.09 -14.59
C HIS A 260 5.11 11.27 -14.81
N GLY A 261 4.88 10.26 -13.96
CA GLY A 261 3.60 9.55 -13.86
C GLY A 261 2.50 10.41 -13.23
N ALA A 262 1.38 9.83 -12.83
CA ALA A 262 0.34 10.59 -12.12
C ALA A 262 0.88 11.12 -10.77
N ILE A 263 0.84 12.43 -10.56
CA ILE A 263 1.21 13.06 -9.29
C ILE A 263 -0.08 13.49 -8.59
N GLY A 264 -0.36 12.90 -7.42
CA GLY A 264 -1.50 13.25 -6.57
C GLY A 264 -1.56 14.74 -6.22
N GLU A 265 -2.75 15.23 -5.88
CA GLU A 265 -2.97 16.64 -5.52
C GLU A 265 -2.16 17.07 -4.29
N ASP A 266 -1.99 16.15 -3.34
CA ASP A 266 -1.22 16.27 -2.10
C ASP A 266 0.32 16.29 -2.30
N CYS A 267 0.78 15.89 -3.47
CA CYS A 267 2.20 15.84 -3.82
C CYS A 267 2.61 17.08 -4.63
N SER A 268 3.85 17.51 -4.51
CA SER A 268 4.42 18.62 -5.30
C SER A 268 5.74 18.23 -5.94
N LEU A 269 6.02 18.78 -7.13
CA LEU A 269 7.36 18.73 -7.72
C LEU A 269 8.19 19.87 -7.14
N VAL A 270 9.27 19.54 -6.44
CA VAL A 270 10.08 20.52 -5.70
C VAL A 270 11.52 20.57 -6.20
N LEU A 271 12.12 21.77 -6.12
CA LEU A 271 13.54 21.96 -6.41
C LEU A 271 14.37 21.81 -5.13
N LEU A 272 15.36 20.93 -5.19
CA LEU A 272 16.28 20.67 -4.09
C LEU A 272 17.67 21.18 -4.39
N ARG A 273 18.39 21.55 -3.33
CA ARG A 273 19.82 21.82 -3.38
C ARG A 273 20.55 20.96 -2.35
N LYS A 274 21.68 20.38 -2.74
CA LYS A 274 22.57 19.70 -1.78
C LYS A 274 23.28 20.73 -0.91
N LYS A 275 22.94 20.80 0.37
CA LYS A 275 23.72 21.57 1.34
C LYS A 275 24.92 20.72 1.77
N LYS A 276 26.11 21.10 1.32
CA LYS A 276 27.38 20.52 1.80
C LYS A 276 27.88 21.33 3.00
N ARG A 277 28.01 20.67 4.15
CA ARG A 277 28.63 21.21 5.36
C ARG A 277 29.74 20.26 5.78
N SER A 278 30.97 20.79 5.86
CA SER A 278 32.14 20.05 6.33
C SER A 278 31.95 19.52 7.75
N ALA A 279 32.54 18.36 8.05
CA ALA A 279 32.63 17.79 9.41
C ALA A 279 33.41 18.66 10.41
N TRP A 280 34.03 19.74 9.92
CA TRP A 280 34.84 20.66 10.71
C TRP A 280 34.29 22.07 10.60
N ARG A 281 34.12 22.75 11.74
CA ARG A 281 33.88 24.18 11.82
C ARG A 281 35.18 24.83 12.31
N ALA A 282 35.75 25.72 11.50
CA ALA A 282 36.67 26.72 12.02
C ALA A 282 35.79 27.80 12.65
N THR A 283 35.84 27.94 13.97
CA THR A 283 35.37 29.14 14.66
C THR A 283 36.49 30.17 14.60
N GLY A 284 36.15 31.45 14.42
CA GLY A 284 37.17 32.49 14.42
C GLY A 284 37.46 33.20 13.12
N GLY A 285 36.47 33.86 12.51
CA GLY A 285 36.77 34.84 11.48
C GLY A 285 37.35 36.13 12.08
N PRO A 286 37.71 37.13 11.25
CA PRO A 286 38.16 38.44 11.72
C PRO A 286 37.16 39.11 12.69
N LYS A 287 35.86 38.78 12.57
CA LYS A 287 34.75 39.30 13.38
C LYS A 287 34.32 38.38 14.54
N ALA A 288 35.11 37.38 14.93
CA ALA A 288 34.76 36.48 16.03
C ALA A 288 35.35 36.94 17.36
N TYR A 289 34.63 36.69 18.46
CA TYR A 289 35.15 36.86 19.82
C TYR A 289 36.50 36.17 20.00
N SER A 290 37.42 36.82 20.70
CA SER A 290 38.81 36.39 20.96
C SER A 290 38.91 34.91 21.37
N GLN A 291 38.08 34.50 22.33
CA GLN A 291 37.98 33.13 22.85
C GLN A 291 37.62 32.04 21.83
N ASN A 292 37.07 32.42 20.67
CA ASN A 292 36.63 31.49 19.63
C ASN A 292 37.51 31.56 18.38
N LYS A 293 38.58 32.38 18.39
CA LYS A 293 39.43 32.64 17.22
C LYS A 293 40.40 31.46 16.98
N GLY A 294 40.40 30.90 15.77
CA GLY A 294 41.33 29.82 15.38
C GLY A 294 40.96 28.40 15.84
N ILE A 295 39.92 28.25 16.68
CA ILE A 295 39.52 26.93 17.20
C ILE A 295 38.81 26.12 16.10
N ARG A 296 39.17 24.84 15.96
CA ARG A 296 38.55 23.91 15.02
C ARG A 296 37.76 22.84 15.78
N LYS A 297 36.43 22.91 15.70
CA LYS A 297 35.53 21.93 16.36
C LYS A 297 34.99 20.91 15.35
N LYS A 298 34.95 19.63 15.75
CA LYS A 298 34.27 18.56 14.99
C LYS A 298 32.76 18.76 15.10
N ARG A 299 32.04 18.52 14.00
CA ARG A 299 30.58 18.60 13.92
C ARG A 299 30.06 17.55 12.94
N ALA A 300 28.78 17.20 13.04
CA ALA A 300 28.14 16.36 12.04
C ALA A 300 28.25 17.00 10.63
N ALA A 301 28.82 16.25 9.69
CA ALA A 301 28.80 16.65 8.29
C ALA A 301 27.36 16.57 7.78
N LYS A 302 26.95 17.55 6.96
CA LYS A 302 25.63 17.53 6.31
C LYS A 302 25.84 17.44 4.80
N THR A 303 25.26 16.42 4.19
CA THR A 303 25.34 16.14 2.75
C THR A 303 23.95 15.87 2.17
N GLN A 304 22.93 16.48 2.76
CA GLN A 304 21.53 16.25 2.42
C GLN A 304 21.03 17.24 1.36
N TYR A 305 20.08 16.76 0.56
CA TYR A 305 19.27 17.60 -0.31
C TYR A 305 18.16 18.27 0.53
N VAL A 306 18.06 19.59 0.41
CA VAL A 306 17.07 20.41 1.13
C VAL A 306 16.21 21.19 0.14
N HIS A 307 14.97 21.47 0.52
CA HIS A 307 14.03 22.27 -0.26
C HIS A 307 14.64 23.66 -0.52
N PHE A 308 14.95 23.95 -1.78
CA PHE A 308 15.65 25.18 -2.14
C PHE A 308 14.64 26.31 -2.26
N LYS A 309 14.71 27.30 -1.34
CA LYS A 309 13.81 28.47 -1.27
C LYS A 309 12.31 28.14 -1.23
N GLY A 310 11.95 26.91 -0.89
CA GLY A 310 10.56 26.45 -0.97
C GLY A 310 9.99 26.39 -2.39
N ILE A 311 10.85 26.28 -3.40
CA ILE A 311 10.44 26.34 -4.82
C ILE A 311 9.61 25.10 -5.18
N ARG A 312 8.34 25.39 -5.51
CA ARG A 312 7.38 24.47 -6.11
C ARG A 312 7.34 24.68 -7.61
N LEU A 313 7.31 23.59 -8.36
CA LEU A 313 7.32 23.58 -9.82
C LEU A 313 5.97 23.13 -10.36
N SER A 314 5.61 23.62 -11.55
CA SER A 314 4.41 23.22 -12.27
C SER A 314 4.44 21.73 -12.58
N LYS A 315 3.26 21.09 -12.47
CA LYS A 315 3.02 19.72 -12.91
C LYS A 315 2.57 19.76 -14.37
N GLY A 316 3.08 18.85 -15.20
CA GLY A 316 2.63 18.69 -16.57
C GLY A 316 1.59 17.58 -16.68
N THR A 317 1.15 17.30 -17.90
CA THR A 317 0.34 16.11 -18.17
C THR A 317 1.18 14.85 -17.93
N PRO A 318 0.68 13.86 -17.15
CA PRO A 318 1.37 12.59 -16.94
C PRO A 318 1.84 11.94 -18.26
N GLY A 319 3.05 11.40 -18.26
CA GLY A 319 3.67 10.73 -19.42
C GLY A 319 4.18 11.66 -20.54
N LYS A 320 3.88 12.97 -20.50
CA LYS A 320 4.37 13.94 -21.50
C LYS A 320 5.58 14.71 -20.99
N TRP A 321 6.48 15.04 -21.92
CA TRP A 321 7.61 15.93 -21.63
C TRP A 321 7.15 17.39 -21.57
N TYR A 322 7.56 18.11 -20.54
CA TYR A 322 7.28 19.54 -20.40
C TYR A 322 8.43 20.26 -19.69
N VAL A 323 8.43 21.59 -19.74
CA VAL A 323 9.40 22.42 -19.03
C VAL A 323 8.76 22.93 -17.74
N PRO A 324 9.23 22.52 -16.55
CA PRO A 324 8.66 22.96 -15.28
C PRO A 324 9.01 24.42 -15.00
N LYS A 325 8.01 25.20 -14.60
CA LYS A 325 8.14 26.59 -14.16
C LYS A 325 7.86 26.70 -12.67
N CYS A 326 8.48 27.65 -12.00
CA CYS A 326 8.15 27.91 -10.60
C CYS A 326 6.73 28.45 -10.46
N ILE A 327 5.95 27.85 -9.58
CA ILE A 327 4.57 28.24 -9.26
C ILE A 327 4.43 28.76 -7.83
N GLY A 328 5.46 28.60 -7.00
CA GLY A 328 5.45 29.11 -5.64
C GLY A 328 6.80 28.96 -4.95
N VAL A 329 7.00 29.78 -3.93
CA VAL A 329 8.20 29.83 -3.07
C VAL A 329 7.77 29.83 -1.60
N ALA A 330 8.70 29.66 -0.67
CA ALA A 330 8.39 29.74 0.76
C ALA A 330 8.31 31.19 1.27
N ASP A 331 9.18 32.08 0.78
CA ASP A 331 9.23 33.49 1.17
C ASP A 331 8.88 34.35 -0.06
N GLU A 332 7.62 34.74 -0.17
CA GLU A 332 7.16 35.54 -1.30
C GLU A 332 7.74 36.95 -1.29
N ALA A 333 8.08 37.52 -0.13
CA ALA A 333 8.66 38.86 -0.07
C ALA A 333 10.06 38.88 -0.69
N ALA A 334 10.86 37.85 -0.43
CA ALA A 334 12.23 37.76 -0.92
C ALA A 334 12.35 37.17 -2.34
N ASP A 335 11.49 36.21 -2.69
CA ASP A 335 11.72 35.32 -3.84
C ASP A 335 10.58 35.32 -4.88
N ARG A 336 9.61 36.24 -4.80
CA ARG A 336 8.48 36.31 -5.77
C ARG A 336 8.92 36.45 -7.23
N GLU A 337 10.05 37.09 -7.50
CA GLU A 337 10.61 37.19 -8.84
C GLU A 337 11.00 35.85 -9.48
N LEU A 338 11.01 34.76 -8.70
CA LEU A 338 11.28 33.41 -9.21
C LEU A 338 10.06 32.76 -9.85
N VAL A 339 8.85 33.20 -9.51
CA VAL A 339 7.60 32.66 -10.06
C VAL A 339 7.58 32.85 -11.58
N GLY A 340 7.18 31.81 -12.31
CA GLY A 340 7.19 31.76 -13.77
C GLY A 340 8.54 31.42 -14.40
N LYS A 341 9.66 31.51 -13.66
CA LYS A 341 10.99 31.17 -14.20
C LYS A 341 11.22 29.66 -14.30
N GLU A 342 11.99 29.27 -15.30
CA GLU A 342 12.51 27.91 -15.48
C GLU A 342 13.77 27.68 -14.63
N LEU A 343 14.21 26.41 -14.54
CA LEU A 343 15.39 26.00 -13.76
C LEU A 343 16.65 26.89 -13.92
N PRO A 344 17.06 27.38 -15.12
CA PRO A 344 18.19 28.29 -15.26
C PRO A 344 18.07 29.55 -14.38
N GLY A 345 16.89 30.16 -14.37
CA GLY A 345 16.57 31.36 -13.58
C GLY A 345 16.48 31.03 -12.09
N LEU A 346 15.83 29.92 -11.74
CA LEU A 346 15.69 29.46 -10.35
C LEU A 346 17.05 29.17 -9.70
N CYS A 347 17.95 28.56 -10.47
CA CYS A 347 19.28 28.21 -9.98
C CYS A 347 20.29 29.37 -10.06
N ALA A 348 19.91 30.54 -10.62
CA ALA A 348 20.85 31.62 -10.91
C ALA A 348 21.61 32.09 -9.67
N SER A 349 20.94 32.18 -8.51
CA SER A 349 21.54 32.64 -7.26
C SER A 349 22.57 31.66 -6.66
N LEU A 350 22.67 30.43 -7.19
CA LEU A 350 23.71 29.48 -6.77
C LEU A 350 25.10 29.91 -7.26
N PHE A 351 25.15 30.73 -8.31
CA PHE A 351 26.36 31.37 -8.83
C PHE A 351 26.22 32.89 -8.77
N TYR A 352 27.06 33.54 -7.98
CA TYR A 352 26.98 34.98 -7.77
C TYR A 352 28.36 35.62 -7.94
N VAL A 353 28.36 36.93 -8.21
CA VAL A 353 29.56 37.76 -8.18
C VAL A 353 29.61 38.39 -6.80
N SER A 354 30.70 38.18 -6.05
CA SER A 354 30.89 38.86 -4.76
C SER A 354 31.27 40.33 -4.96
N GLY A 355 31.17 41.15 -3.91
CA GLY A 355 31.49 42.59 -3.99
C GLY A 355 32.94 42.90 -4.41
N ASP A 356 33.83 41.91 -4.39
CA ASP A 356 35.19 41.96 -4.95
C ASP A 356 35.25 41.69 -6.47
N GLY A 357 34.10 41.60 -7.15
CA GLY A 357 34.00 41.33 -8.59
C GLY A 357 34.24 39.86 -9.00
N VAL A 358 34.38 38.95 -8.03
CA VAL A 358 34.78 37.55 -8.30
C VAL A 358 33.57 36.62 -8.37
N PHE A 359 33.54 35.71 -9.35
CA PHE A 359 32.52 34.67 -9.44
C PHE A 359 32.69 33.60 -8.34
N ARG A 360 31.60 33.25 -7.67
CA ARG A 360 31.57 32.26 -6.59
C ARG A 360 30.38 31.33 -6.71
N ILE A 361 30.55 30.13 -6.16
CA ILE A 361 29.48 29.14 -5.98
C ILE A 361 29.03 29.20 -4.52
N GLN A 362 27.74 29.32 -4.29
CA GLN A 362 27.20 29.42 -2.95
C GLN A 362 27.59 28.18 -2.11
N GLY A 363 28.23 28.43 -0.96
CA GLY A 363 28.70 27.37 -0.05
C GLY A 363 30.04 26.73 -0.42
N VAL A 364 30.70 27.19 -1.50
CA VAL A 364 32.05 26.76 -1.89
C VAL A 364 33.04 27.88 -1.60
N ARG A 365 34.20 27.53 -1.06
CA ARG A 365 35.25 28.53 -0.72
C ARG A 365 36.09 28.97 -1.92
N LYS A 366 36.18 28.13 -2.96
CA LYS A 366 36.99 28.41 -4.15
C LYS A 366 36.37 29.52 -5.00
N LYS A 367 37.20 30.46 -5.42
CA LYS A 367 36.88 31.51 -6.41
C LYS A 367 36.86 30.91 -7.80
N ILE A 368 35.90 31.29 -8.64
CA ILE A 368 35.90 30.92 -10.06
C ILE A 368 36.55 32.05 -10.84
N VAL A 369 37.65 31.75 -11.52
CA VAL A 369 38.44 32.72 -12.29
C VAL A 369 38.53 32.29 -13.75
N LEU A 370 38.66 33.24 -14.67
CA LEU A 370 38.83 32.97 -16.10
C LEU A 370 40.18 32.31 -16.38
N LYS A 371 40.31 31.62 -17.53
CA LYS A 371 41.55 30.91 -17.91
C LYS A 371 42.77 31.84 -18.04
N GLY A 372 42.53 33.10 -18.37
CA GLY A 372 43.58 34.13 -18.44
C GLY A 372 44.14 34.54 -17.07
N THR A 373 43.53 34.09 -15.97
CA THR A 373 44.00 34.34 -14.60
C THR A 373 44.70 33.10 -14.06
N ALA A 374 45.89 33.25 -13.45
CA ALA A 374 46.66 32.13 -12.91
C ALA A 374 45.86 31.33 -11.86
N SER A 375 45.90 29.99 -11.98
CA SER A 375 45.26 29.08 -11.03
C SER A 375 46.07 28.99 -9.73
N THR A 376 45.81 29.89 -8.79
CA THR A 376 46.40 29.88 -7.45
C THR A 376 45.58 29.07 -6.45
N LYS A 377 46.16 28.78 -5.28
CA LYS A 377 45.49 28.08 -4.17
C LYS A 377 44.18 28.81 -3.80
N GLY A 378 43.06 28.11 -3.96
CA GLY A 378 41.73 28.67 -3.68
C GLY A 378 40.98 29.20 -4.91
N THR A 379 41.52 29.01 -6.11
CA THR A 379 40.82 29.32 -7.38
C THR A 379 40.47 28.04 -8.15
N GLN A 380 39.55 28.16 -9.11
CA GLN A 380 39.20 27.10 -10.07
C GLN A 380 38.62 27.72 -11.35
N HIS A 381 38.70 27.02 -12.47
CA HIS A 381 38.18 27.50 -13.76
C HIS A 381 36.75 27.03 -14.08
N SER A 382 36.25 26.06 -13.32
CA SER A 382 34.88 25.56 -13.47
C SER A 382 34.35 25.07 -12.14
N GLY A 383 33.05 24.82 -12.07
CA GLY A 383 32.46 24.17 -10.91
C GLY A 383 30.98 23.89 -11.09
N TYR A 384 30.36 23.35 -10.05
CA TYR A 384 28.95 23.01 -10.08
C TYR A 384 28.31 23.09 -8.70
N ALA A 385 27.00 23.36 -8.69
CA ALA A 385 26.12 23.14 -7.56
C ALA A 385 25.33 21.84 -7.79
N SER A 386 25.32 20.94 -6.80
CA SER A 386 24.46 19.75 -6.84
C SER A 386 23.02 20.17 -6.50
N ILE A 387 22.11 19.88 -7.42
CA ILE A 387 20.68 20.13 -7.30
C ILE A 387 19.91 18.84 -7.54
N GLY A 388 18.63 18.80 -7.20
CA GLY A 388 17.79 17.66 -7.50
C GLY A 388 16.35 18.09 -7.70
N LEU A 389 15.61 17.28 -8.43
CA LEU A 389 14.16 17.37 -8.50
C LEU A 389 13.58 16.19 -7.73
N GLN A 390 12.51 16.45 -6.99
CA GLN A 390 11.85 15.42 -6.19
C GLN A 390 10.34 15.63 -6.24
N ILE A 391 9.60 14.53 -6.31
CA ILE A 391 8.17 14.52 -6.00
C ILE A 391 8.06 14.28 -4.49
N ALA A 392 7.46 15.22 -3.77
CA ALA A 392 7.33 15.15 -2.32
C ALA A 392 5.99 15.71 -1.84
N ARG A 393 5.45 15.11 -0.78
CA ARG A 393 4.42 15.76 0.04
C ARG A 393 5.04 16.92 0.80
N LEU A 394 4.27 18.00 0.90
CA LEU A 394 4.64 19.17 1.66
C LEU A 394 3.85 19.17 2.96
N ASN A 395 4.54 19.42 4.07
CA ASN A 395 3.89 19.64 5.35
C ASN A 395 3.24 21.03 5.40
N ASN A 396 2.42 21.28 6.43
CA ASN A 396 1.68 22.54 6.61
C ASN A 396 2.59 23.80 6.71
N THR A 397 3.90 23.63 6.87
CA THR A 397 4.89 24.73 6.94
C THR A 397 5.74 24.86 5.67
N GLY A 398 5.41 24.14 4.60
CA GLY A 398 6.14 24.15 3.31
C GLY A 398 7.45 23.34 3.32
N GLY A 399 7.74 22.62 4.41
CA GLY A 399 8.79 21.63 4.47
C GLY A 399 8.41 20.37 3.69
N LYS A 400 9.41 19.68 3.13
CA LYS A 400 9.19 18.42 2.41
C LYS A 400 9.25 17.23 3.38
N ASP A 401 8.43 16.22 3.14
CA ASP A 401 8.52 14.95 3.86
C ASP A 401 9.76 14.13 3.47
N SER A 402 10.03 13.10 4.28
CA SER A 402 11.08 12.12 4.03
C SER A 402 10.56 11.04 3.07
N GLY A 403 11.39 10.66 2.08
CA GLY A 403 10.99 9.73 1.02
C GLY A 403 10.80 10.40 -0.35
N GLY A 404 10.48 9.61 -1.37
CA GLY A 404 10.29 10.05 -2.77
C GLY A 404 11.56 10.00 -3.62
N GLU A 405 11.41 9.62 -4.90
CA GLU A 405 12.51 9.56 -5.86
C GLU A 405 13.14 10.95 -6.08
N ILE A 406 14.48 11.01 -6.08
CA ILE A 406 15.23 12.24 -6.36
C ILE A 406 16.04 12.04 -7.64
N VAL A 407 15.71 12.83 -8.66
CA VAL A 407 16.56 12.94 -9.85
C VAL A 407 17.65 13.96 -9.56
N ARG A 408 18.88 13.47 -9.47
CA ARG A 408 20.05 14.28 -9.11
C ARG A 408 20.68 14.89 -10.35
N MET A 409 21.03 16.16 -10.26
CA MET A 409 21.63 16.92 -11.34
C MET A 409 22.74 17.85 -10.83
N ARG A 410 23.56 18.33 -11.77
CA ARG A 410 24.59 19.33 -11.54
C ARG A 410 24.26 20.57 -12.35
N TYR A 411 24.05 21.70 -11.67
CA TYR A 411 24.06 23.01 -12.31
C TYR A 411 25.50 23.50 -12.38
N ARG A 412 26.04 23.57 -13.60
CA ARG A 412 27.46 23.81 -13.87
C ARG A 412 27.70 25.23 -14.33
N ILE A 413 28.90 25.71 -14.05
CA ILE A 413 29.51 26.86 -14.70
C ILE A 413 30.80 26.40 -15.36
N ARG A 414 30.90 26.59 -16.67
CA ARG A 414 32.07 26.26 -17.48
C ARG A 414 32.49 27.47 -18.28
N GLN A 415 33.78 27.55 -18.58
CA GLN A 415 34.28 28.59 -19.46
C GLN A 415 34.03 28.23 -20.91
N TYR A 416 33.82 29.25 -21.73
CA TYR A 416 33.80 29.15 -23.19
C TYR A 416 34.61 30.30 -23.77
N VAL A 417 35.15 30.10 -24.97
CA VAL A 417 35.90 31.14 -25.67
C VAL A 417 34.91 32.15 -26.23
N THR A 418 35.09 33.43 -25.90
CA THR A 418 34.28 34.53 -26.44
C THR A 418 34.92 35.18 -27.65
N VAL A 419 36.25 35.20 -27.72
CA VAL A 419 36.99 35.80 -28.84
C VAL A 419 38.18 34.92 -29.21
N TYR A 420 38.34 34.72 -30.52
CA TYR A 420 39.52 34.09 -31.13
C TYR A 420 40.33 35.15 -31.87
N LYS A 421 41.66 35.04 -31.79
CA LYS A 421 42.60 35.78 -32.64
C LYS A 421 43.19 34.82 -33.67
N SER A 422 43.24 35.23 -34.93
CA SER A 422 43.94 34.47 -35.96
C SER A 422 45.45 34.60 -35.76
N ILE A 423 46.15 33.48 -35.82
CA ILE A 423 47.62 33.41 -35.81
C ILE A 423 48.13 32.87 -37.15
N ALA A 424 49.45 32.97 -37.38
CA ALA A 424 50.09 32.53 -38.62
C ALA A 424 49.64 31.10 -39.02
N GLY A 425 49.31 30.92 -40.30
CA GLY A 425 48.76 29.66 -40.83
C GLY A 425 47.25 29.47 -40.61
N GLY A 426 46.48 30.53 -40.34
CA GLY A 426 45.01 30.48 -40.28
C GLY A 426 44.43 29.80 -39.03
N LYS A 427 45.28 29.36 -38.09
CA LYS A 427 44.85 28.74 -36.84
C LYS A 427 44.21 29.79 -35.92
N LYS A 428 43.11 29.41 -35.24
CA LYS A 428 42.41 30.28 -34.28
C LYS A 428 42.95 30.05 -32.87
N HIS A 429 43.50 31.09 -32.25
CA HIS A 429 43.95 31.05 -30.86
C HIS A 429 42.93 31.74 -29.94
N PRO A 430 42.47 31.10 -28.85
CA PRO A 430 41.55 31.74 -27.92
C PRO A 430 42.24 32.87 -27.15
N VAL A 431 41.62 34.05 -27.12
CA VAL A 431 42.19 35.25 -26.44
C VAL A 431 41.27 35.84 -25.39
N ALA A 432 39.95 35.57 -25.45
CA ALA A 432 39.02 35.96 -24.40
C ALA A 432 38.09 34.80 -24.01
N TRP A 433 37.69 34.78 -22.74
CA TRP A 433 36.88 33.73 -22.15
C TRP A 433 35.68 34.32 -21.41
N GLY A 434 34.54 33.66 -21.50
CA GLY A 434 33.32 33.94 -20.74
C GLY A 434 32.86 32.72 -19.95
N PHE A 435 31.82 32.89 -19.13
CA PHE A 435 31.20 31.79 -18.40
C PHE A 435 29.84 31.41 -18.99
N LYS A 436 29.64 30.12 -19.23
CA LYS A 436 28.36 29.52 -19.63
C LYS A 436 27.85 28.64 -18.50
N ARG A 437 26.54 28.75 -18.25
CA ARG A 437 25.83 27.89 -17.29
C ARG A 437 25.13 26.75 -18.03
N SER A 438 25.14 25.56 -17.46
CA SER A 438 24.50 24.39 -18.07
C SER A 438 24.07 23.37 -17.03
N PHE A 439 23.18 22.44 -17.41
CA PHE A 439 22.80 21.31 -16.57
C PHE A 439 23.50 20.03 -17.05
N SER A 440 23.68 19.07 -16.15
CA SER A 440 23.99 17.68 -16.48
C SER A 440 23.37 16.75 -15.44
N MET A 441 23.11 15.50 -15.79
CA MET A 441 22.80 14.46 -14.80
C MET A 441 23.99 14.26 -13.85
N GLU A 442 23.72 13.86 -12.60
CA GLU A 442 24.76 13.60 -11.57
C GLU A 442 25.36 12.20 -11.66
#